data_AF-A0A0S6WB76-F1
#
_entry.id   AF-A0A0S6WB76-F1
#
_cell.length_a   1.000
_cell.length_b   1.000
_cell.length_c   1.000
_cell.angle_alpha   90.00
_cell.angle_beta   90.00
_cell.angle_gamma   90.00
#
_symmetry.space_group_name_H-M   'P 1'
#
loop_
_entity.id
_entity.type
_entity.pdbx_description
1 polymer ?
#
loop_
_entity_poly.entity_id
_entity_poly.type
_entity_poly.pdbx_seq_one_letter_code
_entity_poly.pdbx_strand_id
1 'polypeptide(L)'
;MSLIIDVFMKCYDAIRSGKLIQRESRRDKEYHFQDWFRERLKEIGEPFDEPERNSYPDFRMVAHTIGFEIKGLQYPGRMMTFDCNSQVPSGFHNGREIIYVFGRYPSDPQNPNQYPVLDLILCHGDFLNADHDYVHKNKSIKGFGSYGDIMIRDRKMYVAPTPFALTDGTEAQITLIVPESFSLTKSIVKVADLTRIEAQDLIIGYEFNLTTNTISAKTTPNPSAGQIHKFIACRVKNELGTPVSMASH
;
A
#
# COMPACT_ATOMS: atom_id res chain seq x y z
N MET A 1 20.43 -11.53 5.34
CA MET A 1 20.03 -10.27 4.67
C MET A 1 18.53 -10.14 4.91
N SER A 2 17.99 -8.93 5.12
CA SER A 2 16.54 -8.80 5.36
C SER A 2 15.80 -9.10 4.04
N LEU A 3 14.81 -10.00 4.07
CA LEU A 3 14.01 -10.35 2.89
C LEU A 3 13.45 -9.10 2.18
N ILE A 4 13.07 -8.07 2.92
CA ILE A 4 12.56 -6.80 2.39
C ILE A 4 13.60 -6.14 1.48
N ILE A 5 14.88 -6.17 1.87
CA ILE A 5 15.98 -5.64 1.06
C ILE A 5 16.17 -6.49 -0.19
N ASP A 6 16.13 -7.82 -0.08
CA ASP A 6 16.31 -8.72 -1.21
C ASP A 6 15.20 -8.53 -2.26
N VAL A 7 13.95 -8.40 -1.78
CA VAL A 7 12.78 -8.06 -2.62
C VAL A 7 12.92 -6.69 -3.27
N PHE A 8 13.28 -5.67 -2.49
CA PHE A 8 13.49 -4.32 -3.01
C PHE A 8 14.55 -4.29 -4.11
N MET A 9 15.71 -4.93 -3.88
CA MET A 9 16.79 -5.02 -4.87
C MET A 9 16.35 -5.78 -6.12
N LYS A 10 15.61 -6.88 -5.97
CA LYS A 10 15.12 -7.66 -7.13
C LYS A 10 14.12 -6.86 -7.96
N CYS A 11 13.22 -6.11 -7.34
CA CYS A 11 12.33 -5.19 -8.05
C CYS A 11 13.11 -4.07 -8.74
N TYR A 12 14.10 -3.49 -8.06
CA TYR A 12 14.97 -2.47 -8.64
C TYR A 12 15.69 -2.98 -9.90
N ASP A 13 16.35 -4.14 -9.81
CA ASP A 13 17.08 -4.75 -10.92
C ASP A 13 16.15 -5.04 -12.10
N ALA A 14 14.95 -5.56 -11.82
CA ALA A 14 13.95 -5.85 -12.84
C ALA A 14 13.48 -4.60 -13.59
N ILE A 15 13.26 -3.48 -12.89
CA ILE A 15 12.89 -2.21 -13.53
C ILE A 15 14.05 -1.71 -14.39
N ARG A 16 15.28 -1.72 -13.85
CA ARG A 16 16.48 -1.26 -14.56
C ARG A 16 16.84 -2.11 -15.77
N SER A 17 16.57 -3.41 -15.71
CA SER A 17 16.77 -4.34 -16.83
C SER A 17 15.58 -4.38 -17.80
N GLY A 18 14.55 -3.54 -17.62
CA GLY A 18 13.40 -3.45 -18.51
C GLY A 18 12.46 -4.65 -18.48
N LYS A 19 12.35 -5.39 -17.36
CA LYS A 19 11.35 -6.46 -17.21
C LYS A 19 9.96 -5.85 -17.18
N LEU A 20 9.19 -6.08 -18.25
CA LEU A 20 7.86 -5.52 -18.43
C LEU A 20 6.80 -6.28 -17.61
N ILE A 21 5.77 -5.57 -17.18
CA ILE A 21 4.49 -6.15 -16.79
C ILE A 21 3.90 -6.85 -18.03
N GLN A 22 3.40 -8.07 -17.86
CA GLN A 22 2.71 -8.81 -18.91
C GLN A 22 1.26 -9.03 -18.50
N ARG A 23 0.32 -8.76 -19.40
CA ARG A 23 -1.09 -9.12 -19.20
C ARG A 23 -1.33 -10.50 -19.77
N GLU A 24 -1.88 -11.40 -18.95
CA GLU A 24 -2.29 -12.73 -19.42
C GLU A 24 -3.44 -12.64 -20.42
N SER A 25 -4.36 -11.67 -20.24
CA SER A 25 -5.42 -11.41 -21.22
C SER A 25 -5.93 -9.97 -21.20
N ARG A 26 -6.57 -9.54 -22.30
CA ARG A 26 -7.26 -8.22 -22.36
C ARG A 26 -8.42 -8.09 -21.39
N ARG A 27 -8.97 -9.20 -20.90
CA ARG A 27 -10.08 -9.26 -19.94
C ARG A 27 -9.59 -9.29 -18.50
N ASP A 28 -8.33 -9.62 -18.29
CA ASP A 28 -7.68 -9.46 -17.00
C ASP A 28 -7.52 -7.96 -16.74
N LYS A 29 -8.04 -7.52 -15.60
CA LYS A 29 -8.15 -6.11 -15.24
C LYS A 29 -7.48 -5.79 -13.92
N GLU A 30 -7.09 -6.80 -13.14
CA GLU A 30 -6.90 -6.59 -11.70
C GLU A 30 -5.51 -6.97 -11.18
N TYR A 31 -4.76 -7.87 -11.84
CA TYR A 31 -3.60 -8.50 -11.19
C TYR A 31 -2.24 -8.32 -11.88
N HIS A 32 -2.13 -7.59 -12.99
CA HIS A 32 -0.89 -7.60 -13.79
C HIS A 32 0.37 -7.11 -13.04
N PHE A 33 0.24 -6.07 -12.20
CA PHE A 33 1.37 -5.60 -11.39
C PHE A 33 1.69 -6.58 -10.24
N GLN A 34 0.66 -7.21 -9.67
CA GLN A 34 0.82 -8.28 -8.68
C GLN A 34 1.52 -9.49 -9.28
N ASP A 35 1.21 -9.87 -10.51
CA ASP A 35 1.89 -10.96 -11.23
C ASP A 35 3.36 -10.59 -11.52
N TRP A 36 3.62 -9.36 -11.98
CA TRP A 36 4.99 -8.87 -12.16
C TRP A 36 5.80 -8.95 -10.87
N PHE A 37 5.20 -8.61 -9.73
CA PHE A 37 5.84 -8.73 -8.42
C PHE A 37 6.01 -10.19 -7.98
N ARG A 38 5.02 -11.07 -8.25
CA ARG A 38 5.10 -12.51 -7.98
C ARG A 38 6.34 -13.12 -8.63
N GLU A 39 6.63 -12.76 -9.87
CA GLU A 39 7.82 -13.24 -10.57
C GLU A 39 9.11 -12.76 -9.90
N ARG A 40 9.13 -11.58 -9.26
CA ARG A 40 10.29 -11.14 -8.45
C ARG A 40 10.47 -12.00 -7.20
N LEU A 41 9.40 -12.36 -6.51
CA LEU A 41 9.46 -13.29 -5.37
C LEU A 41 9.99 -14.66 -5.80
N LYS A 42 9.47 -15.21 -6.91
CA LYS A 42 9.95 -16.49 -7.48
C LYS A 42 11.43 -16.45 -7.86
N GLU A 43 11.90 -15.34 -8.43
CA GLU A 43 13.32 -15.15 -8.77
C GLU A 43 14.27 -15.04 -7.57
N ILE A 44 13.73 -14.76 -6.37
CA ILE A 44 14.48 -14.81 -5.11
C ILE A 44 14.52 -16.25 -4.58
N GLY A 45 13.52 -17.07 -4.93
CA GLY A 45 13.42 -18.47 -4.52
C GLY A 45 12.79 -18.67 -3.14
N GLU A 46 12.13 -17.65 -2.60
CA GLU A 46 11.50 -17.69 -1.28
C GLU A 46 10.06 -18.20 -1.38
N PRO A 47 9.66 -19.19 -0.55
CA PRO A 47 8.30 -19.72 -0.58
C PRO A 47 7.29 -18.72 0.00
N PHE A 48 6.15 -18.60 -0.66
CA PHE A 48 5.00 -17.81 -0.21
C PHE A 48 3.70 -18.60 -0.44
N ASP A 49 2.68 -18.34 0.37
CA ASP A 49 1.34 -18.89 0.17
C ASP A 49 0.75 -18.31 -1.12
N GLU A 50 0.09 -19.13 -1.92
CA GLU A 50 -0.61 -18.65 -3.11
C GLU A 50 -1.63 -17.56 -2.72
N PRO A 51 -1.63 -16.40 -3.42
CA PRO A 51 -2.60 -15.34 -3.18
C PRO A 51 -4.01 -15.85 -3.45
N GLU A 52 -4.88 -15.79 -2.44
CA GLU A 52 -6.30 -16.09 -2.61
C GLU A 52 -7.07 -14.80 -2.88
N ARG A 53 -8.18 -14.88 -3.63
CA ARG A 53 -9.06 -13.73 -3.79
C ARG A 53 -9.58 -13.30 -2.42
N ASN A 54 -9.35 -12.03 -2.05
CA ASN A 54 -9.71 -11.42 -0.77
C ASN A 54 -8.87 -11.86 0.45
N SER A 55 -7.68 -12.45 0.26
CA SER A 55 -6.71 -12.61 1.35
C SER A 55 -5.90 -11.33 1.57
N TYR A 56 -5.51 -11.08 2.83
CA TYR A 56 -4.61 -9.99 3.19
C TYR A 56 -3.47 -10.50 4.08
N PRO A 57 -2.21 -10.09 3.83
CA PRO A 57 -1.75 -9.38 2.63
C PRO A 57 -1.77 -10.30 1.39
N ASP A 58 -1.61 -9.72 0.19
CA ASP A 58 -1.56 -10.45 -1.08
C ASP A 58 -0.54 -11.60 -1.07
N PHE A 59 0.69 -11.36 -0.62
CA PHE A 59 1.72 -12.40 -0.49
C PHE A 59 2.13 -12.60 0.96
N ARG A 60 2.03 -13.84 1.45
CA ARG A 60 2.42 -14.24 2.81
C ARG A 60 3.65 -15.13 2.71
N MET A 61 4.78 -14.65 3.22
CA MET A 61 6.03 -15.41 3.16
C MET A 61 5.97 -16.57 4.16
N VAL A 62 6.44 -17.76 3.76
CA VAL A 62 6.36 -18.97 4.60
C VAL A 62 7.51 -19.00 5.60
N ALA A 63 8.73 -18.68 5.14
CA ALA A 63 9.93 -18.73 5.97
C ALA A 63 10.15 -17.47 6.82
N HIS A 64 9.33 -16.43 6.63
CA HIS A 64 9.51 -15.11 7.24
C HIS A 64 8.18 -14.57 7.74
N THR A 65 8.17 -13.89 8.89
CA THR A 65 6.99 -13.20 9.43
C THR A 65 6.75 -11.87 8.71
N ILE A 66 6.70 -11.92 7.38
CA ILE A 66 6.55 -10.77 6.48
C ILE A 66 5.43 -11.07 5.49
N GLY A 67 4.65 -10.07 5.14
CA GLY A 67 3.82 -10.12 3.95
C GLY A 67 3.84 -8.84 3.12
N PHE A 68 3.53 -9.00 1.84
CA PHE A 68 3.53 -7.91 0.86
C PHE A 68 2.13 -7.67 0.33
N GLU A 69 1.68 -6.42 0.44
CA GLU A 69 0.40 -5.95 -0.09
C GLU A 69 0.64 -5.12 -1.35
N ILE A 70 0.05 -5.49 -2.48
CA ILE A 70 0.38 -4.92 -3.77
C ILE A 70 -0.67 -3.90 -4.21
N LYS A 71 -0.20 -2.75 -4.71
CA LYS A 71 -1.02 -1.68 -5.25
C LYS A 71 -0.45 -1.18 -6.57
N GLY A 72 -1.08 -1.61 -7.66
CA GLY A 72 -0.80 -1.11 -9.00
C GLY A 72 -1.56 0.20 -9.27
N LEU A 73 -0.87 1.23 -9.75
CA LEU A 73 -1.45 2.54 -10.03
C LEU A 73 -1.24 2.93 -11.49
N GLN A 74 -2.32 3.33 -12.17
CA GLN A 74 -2.25 3.83 -13.54
C GLN A 74 -1.74 5.28 -13.58
N TYR A 75 -0.86 5.58 -14.55
CA TYR A 75 -0.27 6.91 -14.76
C TYR A 75 -0.36 7.37 -16.22
N PRO A 76 -0.79 8.62 -16.51
CA PRO A 76 -1.41 9.55 -15.56
C PRO A 76 -2.75 8.99 -15.06
N GLY A 77 -3.11 9.28 -13.81
CA GLY A 77 -4.29 8.71 -13.17
C GLY A 77 -4.40 9.04 -11.69
N ARG A 78 -5.15 8.23 -10.95
CA ARG A 78 -5.31 8.38 -9.49
C ARG A 78 -4.02 7.98 -8.80
N MET A 79 -3.24 8.98 -8.40
CA MET A 79 -1.98 8.76 -7.67
C MET A 79 -2.09 9.11 -6.20
N MET A 80 -3.01 9.99 -5.81
CA MET A 80 -3.07 10.53 -4.46
C MET A 80 -3.57 9.53 -3.42
N THR A 81 -4.46 8.63 -3.83
CA THR A 81 -5.11 7.69 -2.92
C THR A 81 -5.34 6.35 -3.57
N PHE A 82 -5.55 5.33 -2.75
CA PHE A 82 -5.97 4.00 -3.18
C PHE A 82 -7.11 3.49 -2.30
N ASP A 83 -7.88 2.55 -2.84
CA ASP A 83 -9.00 1.94 -2.12
C ASP A 83 -8.52 0.72 -1.32
N CYS A 84 -8.93 0.66 -0.06
CA CYS A 84 -8.69 -0.47 0.82
C CYS A 84 -10.04 -1.12 1.14
N ASN A 85 -10.20 -2.37 0.72
CA ASN A 85 -11.47 -3.10 0.86
C ASN A 85 -11.41 -3.96 2.11
N SER A 86 -12.32 -3.75 3.05
CA SER A 86 -12.47 -4.56 4.28
C SER A 86 -11.29 -4.55 5.26
N GLN A 87 -10.13 -4.02 4.90
CA GLN A 87 -8.94 -3.88 5.74
C GLN A 87 -8.34 -2.48 5.58
N VAL A 88 -8.10 -1.77 6.69
CA VAL A 88 -7.37 -0.50 6.70
C VAL A 88 -5.88 -0.82 6.58
N PRO A 89 -5.06 0.03 5.93
CA PRO A 89 -3.62 -0.19 5.92
C PRO A 89 -3.05 -0.32 7.33
N SER A 90 -2.08 -1.20 7.49
CA SER A 90 -1.41 -1.44 8.75
C SER A 90 -0.02 -2.00 8.47
N GLY A 91 0.98 -1.65 9.27
CA GLY A 91 2.30 -2.27 9.21
C GLY A 91 2.36 -3.62 9.91
N PHE A 92 1.31 -4.04 10.62
CA PHE A 92 1.29 -5.31 11.33
C PHE A 92 -0.05 -6.04 11.19
N HIS A 93 -0.01 -7.31 10.81
CA HIS A 93 -1.21 -8.13 10.70
C HIS A 93 -0.95 -9.60 10.99
N ASN A 94 -1.70 -10.18 11.93
CA ASN A 94 -1.63 -11.60 12.29
C ASN A 94 -0.19 -12.12 12.48
N GLY A 95 0.61 -11.39 13.24
CA GLY A 95 2.00 -11.76 13.54
C GLY A 95 3.02 -11.44 12.44
N ARG A 96 2.63 -10.71 11.38
CA ARG A 96 3.50 -10.36 10.26
C ARG A 96 3.71 -8.87 10.16
N GLU A 97 4.94 -8.47 9.84
CA GLU A 97 5.21 -7.14 9.29
C GLU A 97 4.64 -7.04 7.87
N ILE A 98 4.02 -5.93 7.56
CA ILE A 98 3.35 -5.71 6.28
C ILE A 98 4.04 -4.59 5.50
N ILE A 99 4.52 -4.95 4.32
CA ILE A 99 5.14 -4.02 3.38
C ILE A 99 4.19 -3.81 2.21
N TYR A 100 3.81 -2.56 1.98
CA TYR A 100 3.05 -2.17 0.81
C TYR A 100 3.99 -1.93 -0.37
N VAL A 101 3.59 -2.42 -1.54
CA VAL A 101 4.33 -2.29 -2.79
C VAL A 101 3.49 -1.50 -3.78
N PHE A 102 3.86 -0.25 -4.02
CA PHE A 102 3.20 0.63 -4.97
C PHE A 102 4.02 0.73 -6.24
N GLY A 103 3.45 0.34 -7.39
CA GLY A 103 4.09 0.53 -8.69
C GLY A 103 3.19 1.33 -9.63
N ARG A 104 3.72 2.39 -10.23
CA ARG A 104 3.02 3.11 -11.30
C ARG A 104 3.33 2.50 -12.65
N TYR A 105 2.34 2.42 -13.52
CA TYR A 105 2.48 1.97 -14.90
C TYR A 105 1.59 2.79 -15.85
N PRO A 106 1.89 2.83 -17.16
CA PRO A 106 1.13 3.67 -18.09
C PRO A 106 -0.36 3.30 -18.12
N SER A 107 -1.24 4.30 -18.07
CA SER A 107 -2.69 4.13 -18.24
C SER A 107 -3.06 3.81 -19.70
N ASP A 108 -2.28 4.33 -20.65
CA ASP A 108 -2.39 4.08 -22.09
C ASP A 108 -1.03 3.66 -22.69
N PRO A 109 -0.62 2.39 -22.48
CA PRO A 109 0.64 1.89 -23.01
C PRO A 109 0.55 1.62 -24.52
N GLN A 110 1.65 1.89 -25.25
CA GLN A 110 1.76 1.59 -26.69
C GLN A 110 1.45 0.12 -27.02
N ASN A 111 1.88 -0.80 -26.17
CA ASN A 111 1.47 -2.20 -26.21
C ASN A 111 0.57 -2.50 -24.99
N PRO A 112 -0.74 -2.75 -25.19
CA PRO A 112 -1.66 -2.99 -24.09
C PRO A 112 -1.36 -4.28 -23.33
N ASN A 113 -0.58 -5.22 -23.89
CA ASN A 113 -0.26 -6.50 -23.26
C ASN A 113 1.11 -6.51 -22.55
N GLN A 114 1.98 -5.53 -22.83
CA GLN A 114 3.33 -5.46 -22.26
C GLN A 114 3.74 -4.00 -22.04
N TYR A 115 4.02 -3.63 -20.79
CA TYR A 115 4.36 -2.25 -20.44
C TYR A 115 5.25 -2.18 -19.19
N PRO A 116 6.03 -1.11 -19.03
CA PRO A 116 6.97 -1.00 -17.92
C PRO A 116 6.26 -0.66 -16.60
N VAL A 117 6.95 -0.96 -15.49
CA VAL A 117 6.79 -0.22 -14.23
C VAL A 117 7.59 1.08 -14.38
N LEU A 118 6.94 2.22 -14.20
CA LEU A 118 7.55 3.55 -14.36
C LEU A 118 8.37 3.94 -13.12
N ASP A 119 7.82 3.66 -11.94
CA ASP A 119 8.46 3.86 -10.64
C ASP A 119 7.81 2.97 -9.57
N LEU A 120 8.47 2.89 -8.42
CA LEU A 120 8.15 1.93 -7.38
C LEU A 120 8.45 2.50 -6.00
N ILE A 121 7.49 2.37 -5.08
CA ILE A 121 7.71 2.60 -3.66
C ILE A 121 7.35 1.33 -2.89
N LEU A 122 8.31 0.79 -2.15
CA LEU A 122 8.03 -0.15 -1.07
C LEU A 122 7.97 0.64 0.22
N CYS A 123 6.89 0.54 0.98
CA CYS A 123 6.79 1.19 2.29
C CYS A 123 6.26 0.26 3.37
N HIS A 124 6.78 0.40 4.59
CA HIS A 124 6.18 -0.23 5.76
C HIS A 124 4.76 0.31 5.98
N GLY A 125 3.79 -0.57 6.28
CA GLY A 125 2.38 -0.18 6.37
C GLY A 125 2.08 0.93 7.40
N ASP A 126 2.89 1.04 8.47
CA ASP A 126 2.78 2.11 9.47
C ASP A 126 3.02 3.51 8.90
N PHE A 127 3.73 3.60 7.78
CA PHE A 127 3.87 4.87 7.08
C PHE A 127 2.51 5.40 6.59
N LEU A 128 1.61 4.49 6.22
CA LEU A 128 0.26 4.80 5.76
C LEU A 128 -0.69 5.00 6.94
N ASN A 129 -0.67 4.07 7.91
CA ASN A 129 -1.51 4.10 9.11
C ASN A 129 -0.86 3.30 10.24
N ALA A 130 -0.67 3.94 11.39
CA ALA A 130 0.00 3.36 12.56
C ALA A 130 -0.92 2.55 13.48
N ASP A 131 -2.26 2.60 13.28
CA ASP A 131 -3.21 1.81 14.06
C ASP A 131 -3.23 0.34 13.61
N HIS A 132 -3.10 -0.57 14.58
CA HIS A 132 -3.09 -2.02 14.39
C HIS A 132 -4.29 -2.74 15.04
N ASP A 133 -5.12 -2.02 15.81
CA ASP A 133 -6.14 -2.61 16.66
C ASP A 133 -7.53 -2.66 15.99
N TYR A 134 -7.71 -1.92 14.89
CA TYR A 134 -8.99 -1.89 14.19
C TYR A 134 -9.29 -3.20 13.46
N VAL A 135 -10.31 -3.91 13.96
CA VAL A 135 -10.84 -5.13 13.33
C VAL A 135 -12.18 -4.86 12.66
N HIS A 136 -12.21 -4.93 11.32
CA HIS A 136 -13.45 -4.82 10.56
C HIS A 136 -14.36 -6.03 10.83
N LYS A 137 -15.65 -5.76 11.08
CA LYS A 137 -16.68 -6.80 11.24
C LYS A 137 -17.71 -6.68 10.12
N ASN A 138 -17.92 -7.75 9.38
CA ASN A 138 -19.00 -7.85 8.39
C ASN A 138 -20.35 -7.92 9.11
N LYS A 139 -21.03 -6.78 9.25
CA LYS A 139 -22.36 -6.67 9.85
C LYS A 139 -23.40 -6.28 8.82
N SER A 140 -24.67 -6.47 9.15
CA SER A 140 -25.78 -6.13 8.28
C SER A 140 -27.04 -5.81 9.06
N ILE A 141 -27.88 -4.95 8.53
CA ILE A 141 -29.19 -4.59 9.08
C ILE A 141 -30.29 -4.87 8.05
N LYS A 142 -31.42 -5.43 8.49
CA LYS A 142 -32.62 -5.68 7.68
C LYS A 142 -33.65 -4.57 7.90
N GLY A 143 -34.71 -4.51 7.09
CA GLY A 143 -35.77 -3.51 7.25
C GLY A 143 -35.67 -2.34 6.28
N PHE A 144 -34.85 -2.44 5.23
CA PHE A 144 -34.67 -1.38 4.24
C PHE A 144 -35.67 -1.52 3.07
N GLY A 145 -35.90 -0.41 2.35
CA GLY A 145 -36.84 -0.35 1.23
C GLY A 145 -38.30 -0.17 1.67
N SER A 146 -39.18 0.14 0.72
CA SER A 146 -40.61 0.39 0.99
C SER A 146 -41.34 -0.81 1.58
N TYR A 147 -40.82 -2.02 1.35
CA TYR A 147 -41.39 -3.28 1.85
C TYR A 147 -40.59 -3.87 3.03
N GLY A 148 -39.49 -3.23 3.44
CA GLY A 148 -38.68 -3.66 4.59
C GLY A 148 -37.89 -4.97 4.40
N ASP A 149 -37.90 -5.56 3.22
CA ASP A 149 -37.27 -6.86 2.90
C ASP A 149 -35.84 -6.74 2.38
N ILE A 150 -35.35 -5.51 2.16
CA ILE A 150 -33.98 -5.25 1.73
C ILE A 150 -33.06 -5.18 2.96
N MET A 151 -31.83 -5.68 2.81
CA MET A 151 -30.78 -5.64 3.81
C MET A 151 -29.66 -4.69 3.38
N ILE A 152 -29.23 -3.81 4.29
CA ILE A 152 -28.01 -3.03 4.15
C ILE A 152 -26.86 -3.84 4.76
N ARG A 153 -25.78 -4.00 4.01
CA ARG A 153 -24.53 -4.61 4.49
C ARG A 153 -23.54 -3.50 4.86
N ASP A 154 -22.93 -3.60 6.03
CA ASP A 154 -21.81 -2.75 6.43
C ASP A 154 -20.54 -3.23 5.71
N ARG A 155 -20.40 -2.82 4.45
CA ARG A 155 -19.16 -2.99 3.68
C ARG A 155 -18.42 -1.67 3.68
N LYS A 156 -17.24 -1.65 4.30
CA LYS A 156 -16.41 -0.44 4.37
C LYS A 156 -15.38 -0.42 3.26
N MET A 157 -15.41 0.67 2.50
CA MET A 157 -14.41 1.05 1.51
C MET A 157 -13.62 2.20 2.13
N TYR A 158 -12.34 1.98 2.42
CA TYR A 158 -11.47 3.04 2.92
C TYR A 158 -10.69 3.64 1.77
N VAL A 159 -10.44 4.95 1.85
CA VAL A 159 -9.57 5.65 0.92
C VAL A 159 -8.35 6.11 1.71
N ALA A 160 -7.20 5.50 1.41
CA ALA A 160 -5.94 5.83 2.07
C ALA A 160 -5.03 6.61 1.11
N PRO A 161 -4.15 7.49 1.62
CA PRO A 161 -3.14 8.15 0.80
C PRO A 161 -2.12 7.12 0.30
N THR A 162 -1.59 7.32 -0.91
CA THR A 162 -0.42 6.57 -1.37
C THR A 162 0.85 7.19 -0.81
N PRO A 163 1.99 6.48 -0.78
CA PRO A 163 3.26 7.10 -0.42
C PRO A 163 3.66 8.21 -1.40
N PHE A 164 3.26 8.15 -2.68
CA PHE A 164 3.47 9.24 -3.63
C PHE A 164 2.78 10.53 -3.21
N ALA A 165 1.60 10.43 -2.59
CA ALA A 165 0.89 11.59 -2.05
C ALA A 165 1.54 12.16 -0.79
N LEU A 166 2.16 11.29 0.02
CA LEU A 166 2.73 11.63 1.31
C LEU A 166 4.15 12.19 1.21
N THR A 167 4.80 12.08 0.06
CA THR A 167 6.21 12.46 -0.11
C THR A 167 6.44 13.22 -1.41
N ASP A 168 7.32 14.21 -1.36
CA ASP A 168 7.91 14.80 -2.55
C ASP A 168 9.18 14.04 -2.96
N GLY A 169 9.52 14.09 -4.25
CA GLY A 169 10.77 13.55 -4.77
C GLY A 169 10.83 12.03 -4.93
N THR A 170 9.72 11.31 -4.77
CA THR A 170 9.63 9.85 -5.00
C THR A 170 9.05 9.47 -6.36
N GLU A 171 8.42 10.41 -7.07
CA GLU A 171 7.94 10.20 -8.43
C GLU A 171 9.09 9.95 -9.42
N ALA A 172 8.90 9.01 -10.34
CA ALA A 172 9.92 8.55 -11.29
C ALA A 172 11.18 7.95 -10.62
N GLN A 173 11.05 7.49 -9.37
CA GLN A 173 12.16 6.95 -8.57
C GLN A 173 11.79 5.57 -7.99
N ILE A 174 12.81 4.79 -7.61
CA ILE A 174 12.63 3.51 -6.91
C ILE A 174 13.06 3.73 -5.47
N THR A 175 12.10 3.75 -4.53
CA THR A 175 12.34 4.18 -3.15
C THR A 175 11.82 3.14 -2.14
N LEU A 176 12.61 2.87 -1.11
CA LEU A 176 12.21 2.08 0.04
C LEU A 176 11.96 3.00 1.24
N ILE A 177 10.79 2.91 1.88
CA ILE A 177 10.44 3.68 3.08
C ILE A 177 10.20 2.70 4.23
N VAL A 178 11.04 2.75 5.26
CA VAL A 178 11.01 1.82 6.40
C VAL A 178 11.17 2.58 7.71
N PRO A 179 10.81 1.98 8.87
CA PRO A 179 11.06 2.62 10.17
C PRO A 179 12.53 2.99 10.35
N GLU A 180 12.82 4.06 11.10
CA GLU A 180 14.19 4.53 11.34
C GLU A 180 15.10 3.45 11.96
N SER A 181 14.53 2.52 12.73
CA SER A 181 15.23 1.38 13.34
C SER A 181 15.61 0.26 12.36
N PHE A 182 15.17 0.32 11.10
CA PHE A 182 15.40 -0.73 10.13
C PHE A 182 16.88 -0.84 9.74
N SER A 183 17.41 -2.06 9.79
CA SER A 183 18.84 -2.31 9.52
C SER A 183 19.13 -2.37 8.02
N LEU A 184 19.88 -1.38 7.52
CA LEU A 184 20.30 -1.29 6.11
C LEU A 184 21.52 -2.17 5.81
N THR A 185 21.64 -2.59 4.55
CA THR A 185 22.84 -3.22 3.99
C THR A 185 23.70 -2.20 3.24
N LYS A 186 24.94 -2.55 2.88
CA LYS A 186 25.86 -1.67 2.15
C LYS A 186 25.39 -1.28 0.73
N SER A 187 24.42 -1.99 0.16
CA SER A 187 23.89 -1.74 -1.19
C SER A 187 22.81 -0.65 -1.23
N ILE A 188 22.25 -0.28 -0.08
CA ILE A 188 21.18 0.71 0.05
C ILE A 188 21.66 1.83 0.96
N VAL A 189 21.32 3.07 0.63
CA VAL A 189 21.66 4.25 1.42
C VAL A 189 20.40 5.02 1.80
N LYS A 190 20.40 5.57 3.02
CA LYS A 190 19.40 6.55 3.43
C LYS A 190 19.56 7.82 2.59
N VAL A 191 18.45 8.34 2.06
CA VAL A 191 18.40 9.58 1.27
C VAL A 191 17.56 10.67 1.94
N ALA A 192 16.68 10.33 2.89
CA ALA A 192 15.94 11.30 3.69
C ALA A 192 15.42 10.70 5.00
N ASP A 193 15.11 11.59 5.96
CA ASP A 193 14.35 11.29 7.17
C ASP A 193 12.91 11.78 6.99
N LEU A 194 11.93 10.95 7.33
CA LEU A 194 10.50 11.19 7.15
C LEU A 194 9.78 11.06 8.49
N THR A 195 8.74 11.85 8.71
CA THR A 195 8.01 11.86 9.98
C THR A 195 6.50 11.89 9.73
N ARG A 196 5.79 10.99 10.42
CA ARG A 196 4.32 10.98 10.51
C ARG A 196 3.93 11.30 11.96
N ILE A 197 2.86 12.06 12.13
CA ILE A 197 2.37 12.48 13.44
C ILE A 197 0.91 12.05 13.54
N GLU A 198 0.55 11.42 14.65
CA GLU A 198 -0.82 11.01 14.88
C GLU A 198 -1.77 12.20 15.07
N ALA A 199 -2.94 12.10 14.43
CA ALA A 199 -3.98 13.13 14.44
C ALA A 199 -4.53 13.38 15.85
N GLN A 200 -5.08 14.57 16.07
CA GLN A 200 -5.66 14.96 17.37
C GLN A 200 -6.93 14.19 17.71
N ASP A 201 -7.74 13.88 16.70
CA ASP A 201 -9.03 13.21 16.86
C ASP A 201 -9.14 11.99 15.93
N LEU A 202 -9.85 10.96 16.39
CA LEU A 202 -10.19 9.78 15.61
C LEU A 202 -11.69 9.74 15.32
N ILE A 203 -12.08 9.26 14.14
CA ILE A 203 -13.48 8.95 13.82
C ILE A 203 -13.83 7.59 14.44
N ILE A 204 -14.80 7.57 15.35
CA ILE A 204 -15.27 6.36 16.04
C ILE A 204 -16.65 5.88 15.57
N GLY A 205 -17.31 6.70 14.76
CA GLY A 205 -18.61 6.37 14.22
C GLY A 205 -19.05 7.40 13.18
N TYR A 206 -20.05 7.04 12.40
CA TYR A 206 -20.72 7.95 11.49
C TYR A 206 -22.19 7.58 11.42
N GLU A 207 -23.01 8.55 11.03
CA GLU A 207 -24.41 8.34 10.70
C GLU A 207 -24.63 8.78 9.24
N PHE A 208 -25.33 7.95 8.47
CA PHE A 208 -25.82 8.34 7.15
C PHE A 208 -27.34 8.41 7.19
N ASN A 209 -27.88 9.61 7.06
CA ASN A 209 -29.32 9.81 7.06
C ASN A 209 -29.86 9.63 5.63
N LEU A 210 -30.63 8.57 5.42
CA LEU A 210 -31.20 8.17 4.14
C LEU A 210 -32.27 9.15 3.60
N THR A 211 -32.85 9.99 4.45
CA THR A 211 -33.89 10.96 4.05
C THR A 211 -33.30 12.28 3.58
N THR A 212 -32.21 12.72 4.21
CA THR A 212 -31.52 13.97 3.89
C THR A 212 -30.31 13.77 3.00
N ASN A 213 -29.86 12.51 2.82
CA ASN A 213 -28.61 12.14 2.14
C ASN A 213 -27.36 12.81 2.73
N THR A 214 -27.36 13.00 4.06
CA THR A 214 -26.23 13.62 4.78
C THR A 214 -25.46 12.59 5.57
N ILE A 215 -24.13 12.70 5.52
CA ILE A 215 -23.22 11.94 6.37
C ILE A 215 -22.65 12.85 7.47
N SER A 216 -22.63 12.37 8.71
CA SER A 216 -21.99 13.05 9.84
C SER A 216 -21.05 12.09 10.55
N ALA A 217 -19.91 12.60 11.00
CA ALA A 217 -18.91 11.82 11.74
C ALA A 217 -19.00 12.12 13.23
N LYS A 218 -18.74 11.11 14.06
CA LYS A 218 -18.51 11.23 15.49
C LYS A 218 -17.03 11.02 15.76
N THR A 219 -16.43 11.98 16.45
CA THR A 219 -15.01 11.95 16.81
C THR A 219 -14.81 11.71 18.31
N THR A 220 -13.58 11.31 18.65
CA THR A 220 -13.05 11.27 20.01
C THR A 220 -11.59 11.74 19.96
N PRO A 221 -11.04 12.32 21.04
CA PRO A 221 -9.61 12.58 21.12
C PRO A 221 -8.80 11.30 20.91
N ASN A 222 -7.74 11.38 20.11
CA ASN A 222 -6.80 10.27 19.92
C ASN A 222 -5.94 10.10 21.19
N PRO A 223 -5.93 8.92 21.85
CA PRO A 223 -5.05 8.66 22.99
C PRO A 223 -3.56 8.86 22.67
N SER A 224 -3.18 8.65 21.41
CA SER A 224 -1.81 8.78 20.90
C SER A 224 -1.59 10.10 20.14
N ALA A 225 -2.47 11.10 20.32
CA ALA A 225 -2.36 12.40 19.65
C ALA A 225 -0.95 13.00 19.77
N GLY A 226 -0.37 13.40 18.63
CA GLY A 226 0.97 13.98 18.59
C GLY A 226 2.12 12.98 18.70
N GLN A 227 1.84 11.67 18.83
CA GLN A 227 2.88 10.64 18.76
C GLN A 227 3.60 10.73 17.41
N ILE A 228 4.93 10.71 17.46
CA ILE A 228 5.81 10.86 16.31
C ILE A 228 6.30 9.48 15.88
N HIS A 229 6.07 9.15 14.62
CA HIS A 229 6.56 7.94 13.97
C HIS A 229 7.63 8.32 12.95
N LYS A 230 8.84 7.79 13.11
CA LYS A 230 10.01 8.12 12.28
C LYS A 230 10.31 7.04 11.27
N PHE A 231 10.53 7.47 10.03
CA PHE A 231 10.85 6.62 8.90
C PHE A 231 12.07 7.17 8.17
N ILE A 232 12.71 6.32 7.39
CA ILE A 232 13.80 6.68 6.49
C ILE A 232 13.43 6.31 5.06
N ALA A 233 13.66 7.23 4.13
CA ALA A 233 13.61 6.93 2.71
C ALA A 233 15.00 6.49 2.26
N CYS A 234 15.05 5.42 1.46
CA CYS A 234 16.27 4.75 1.05
C CYS A 234 16.26 4.46 -0.45
N ARG A 235 17.44 4.47 -1.07
CA ARG A 235 17.66 4.11 -2.48
C ARG A 235 18.90 3.22 -2.63
N VAL A 236 19.01 2.55 -3.77
CA VAL A 236 20.24 1.83 -4.14
C VAL A 236 21.40 2.81 -4.18
N LYS A 237 22.57 2.37 -3.68
CA LYS A 237 23.77 3.20 -3.62
C LYS A 237 24.12 3.74 -5.02
N ASN A 238 24.42 5.03 -5.11
CA ASN A 238 24.72 5.78 -6.34
C ASN A 238 23.52 5.99 -7.29
N GLU A 239 22.31 5.57 -6.93
CA GLU A 239 21.11 5.96 -7.65
C GLU A 239 20.90 7.47 -7.52
N LEU A 240 20.82 8.16 -8.66
CA LEU A 240 20.52 9.58 -8.69
C LEU A 240 19.01 9.78 -8.61
N GLY A 241 18.59 10.83 -7.91
CA GLY A 241 17.19 11.22 -7.91
C GLY A 241 16.98 12.51 -7.15
N THR A 242 15.77 13.02 -7.23
CA THR A 242 15.35 14.20 -6.47
C THR A 242 15.43 13.94 -4.96
N PRO A 243 15.78 14.96 -4.16
CA PRO A 243 15.70 14.86 -2.70
C PRO A 243 14.29 14.46 -2.26
N VAL A 244 14.20 13.57 -1.27
CA VAL A 244 12.93 13.10 -0.74
C VAL A 244 12.56 13.91 0.50
N SER A 245 11.29 14.28 0.62
CA SER A 245 10.73 14.95 1.81
C SER A 245 9.28 14.54 2.02
N MET A 246 8.72 14.87 3.18
CA MET A 246 7.26 14.82 3.36
C MET A 246 6.61 15.85 2.44
N ALA A 247 5.49 15.48 1.80
CA ALA A 247 4.70 16.41 1.01
C ALA A 247 4.10 17.49 1.91
N SER A 248 4.05 18.72 1.42
CA SER A 248 3.33 19.81 2.10
C SER A 248 1.83 19.62 1.87
N HIS A 249 1.07 19.39 2.94
CA HIS A 249 -0.40 19.30 2.92
C HIS A 249 -1.04 20.53 3.54
#